data_AF-A0A5S3PRK4-F1
#
_entry.id   AF-A0A5S3PRK4-F1
#
_cell.length_a   1.000
_cell.length_b   1.000
_cell.length_c   1.000
_cell.angle_alpha   90.00
_cell.angle_beta   90.00
_cell.angle_gamma   90.00
#
_symmetry.space_group_name_H-M   'P 1'
#
loop_
_entity.id
_entity.type
_entity.pdbx_description
1 polymer ?
#
loop_
_entity_poly.entity_id
_entity_poly.type
_entity_poly.pdbx_seq_one_letter_code
_entity_poly.pdbx_strand_id
1 'polypeptide(L)'
;MLEDATLLHFPAEGEMMTLREGGNGWTCMYPGTDPMCADAAAMSFLDAWMKKEDPPETLGFVYMLLGDEGASNTDPYATEETADNQWVVAGPHVMVVGPEAKPMLDSYPQEVPEGASQPWVMWPGTPYAHLMIPIE
;
A
#
# COMPACT_ATOMS: atom_id res chain seq x y z
N MET A 1 15.86 6.58 0.31
CA MET A 1 14.68 6.26 1.13
C MET A 1 15.07 5.55 2.42
N LEU A 2 15.72 4.38 2.37
CA LEU A 2 16.09 3.62 3.59
C LEU A 2 17.14 4.29 4.50
N GLU A 3 18.00 5.14 3.92
CA GLU A 3 18.94 5.97 4.68
C GLU A 3 18.18 6.98 5.53
N ASP A 4 18.35 6.93 6.86
CA ASP A 4 17.67 7.79 7.85
C ASP A 4 16.14 7.65 7.91
N ALA A 5 15.58 6.53 7.46
CA ALA A 5 14.18 6.17 7.69
C ALA A 5 13.98 5.53 9.07
N THR A 6 12.80 5.77 9.67
CA THR A 6 12.32 5.02 10.82
C THR A 6 12.09 3.58 10.39
N LEU A 7 12.62 2.63 11.15
CA LEU A 7 12.49 1.20 10.89
C LEU A 7 11.60 0.58 11.95
N LEU A 8 10.50 -0.03 11.52
CA LEU A 8 9.58 -0.78 12.37
C LEU A 8 9.73 -2.27 12.10
N HIS A 9 9.58 -3.06 13.16
CA HIS A 9 9.40 -4.50 13.07
C HIS A 9 8.01 -4.87 13.54
N PHE A 10 7.31 -5.61 12.69
CA PHE A 10 6.01 -6.19 12.95
C PHE A 10 6.21 -7.68 13.16
N PRO A 11 6.29 -8.15 14.41
CA PRO A 11 6.39 -9.58 14.68
C PRO A 11 5.04 -10.25 14.37
N ALA A 12 5.07 -11.55 14.03
CA ALA A 12 3.86 -12.34 13.83
C ALA A 12 2.96 -12.39 15.08
N GLU A 13 3.57 -12.28 16.27
CA GLU A 13 2.89 -12.16 17.56
C GLU A 13 3.61 -11.10 18.42
N GLY A 14 2.85 -10.23 19.08
CA GLY A 14 3.38 -9.21 19.99
C GLY A 14 3.14 -7.78 19.50
N GLU A 15 3.78 -6.83 20.17
CA GLU A 15 3.64 -5.41 19.85
C GLU A 15 4.62 -5.00 18.75
N MET A 16 4.19 -4.06 17.92
CA MET A 16 5.05 -3.37 16.95
C MET A 16 6.22 -2.71 17.67
N MET A 17 7.44 -2.87 17.16
CA MET A 17 8.63 -2.29 17.77
C MET A 17 9.38 -1.38 16.80
N THR A 18 9.87 -0.25 17.31
CA THR A 18 10.79 0.62 16.59
C THR A 18 12.20 0.04 16.70
N LEU A 19 12.77 -0.40 15.58
CA LEU A 19 14.16 -0.86 15.49
C LEU A 19 15.15 0.30 15.43
N ARG A 20 14.76 1.38 14.76
CA ARG A 20 15.57 2.58 14.57
C ARG A 20 14.67 3.77 14.32
N GLU A 21 14.91 4.88 15.00
CA GLU A 21 14.31 6.17 14.64
C GLU A 21 15.07 6.79 13.46
N GLY A 22 14.34 7.42 12.55
CA GLY A 22 14.89 8.18 11.44
C GLY A 22 14.36 9.61 11.39
N GLY A 23 15.05 10.48 10.64
CA GLY A 23 14.69 11.88 10.47
C GLY A 23 14.14 12.25 9.10
N ASN A 24 14.14 11.33 8.13
CA ASN A 24 13.85 11.66 6.73
C ASN A 24 12.35 11.66 6.34
N GLY A 25 11.46 11.39 7.30
CA GLY A 25 10.01 11.36 7.09
C GLY A 25 9.43 10.05 6.53
N TRP A 26 10.29 9.05 6.27
CA TRP A 26 9.87 7.71 5.83
C TRP A 26 9.86 6.72 6.98
N THR A 27 8.87 5.85 6.95
CA THR A 27 8.76 4.70 7.86
C THR A 27 8.77 3.42 7.03
N CYS A 28 9.78 2.58 7.26
CA CYS A 28 9.94 1.29 6.59
C CYS A 28 9.61 0.14 7.55
N MET A 29 8.97 -0.90 7.02
CA MET A 29 8.62 -2.07 7.80
C MET A 29 8.68 -3.35 6.97
N TYR A 30 8.91 -4.46 7.67
CA TYR A 30 8.87 -5.80 7.12
C TYR A 30 7.97 -6.67 8.01
N PRO A 31 6.72 -6.92 7.60
CA PRO A 31 5.77 -7.74 8.37
C PRO A 31 5.98 -9.26 8.21
N GLY A 32 7.10 -9.70 7.64
CA GLY A 32 7.43 -11.10 7.38
C GLY A 32 7.39 -11.45 5.90
N THR A 33 6.48 -10.84 5.15
CA THR A 33 6.44 -10.79 3.68
C THR A 33 6.38 -9.32 3.25
N ASP A 34 6.58 -9.01 1.97
CA ASP A 34 6.18 -7.72 1.38
C ASP A 34 6.71 -6.45 2.09
N PRO A 35 8.04 -6.22 2.13
CA PRO A 35 8.59 -5.04 2.78
C PRO A 35 8.09 -3.76 2.10
N MET A 36 7.62 -2.83 2.91
CA MET A 36 7.12 -1.54 2.45
C MET A 36 7.75 -0.37 3.18
N CYS A 37 7.77 0.78 2.54
CA CYS A 37 8.07 2.05 3.17
C CYS A 37 7.04 3.10 2.80
N ALA A 38 6.51 3.80 3.79
CA ALA A 38 5.47 4.79 3.64
C ALA A 38 5.95 6.14 4.19
N ASP A 39 5.54 7.23 3.55
CA ASP A 39 5.68 8.55 4.14
C ASP A 39 4.65 8.77 5.26
N ALA A 40 4.73 9.91 5.95
CA ALA A 40 3.84 10.19 7.09
C ALA A 40 2.34 10.24 6.72
N ALA A 41 2.00 10.69 5.50
CA ALA A 41 0.63 10.75 5.03
C ALA A 41 0.10 9.33 4.75
N ALA A 42 0.88 8.52 4.05
CA ALA A 42 0.58 7.13 3.79
C ALA A 42 0.49 6.30 5.08
N MET A 43 1.36 6.55 6.08
CA MET A 43 1.24 5.91 7.39
C MET A 43 -0.11 6.23 8.07
N SER A 44 -0.60 7.45 7.95
CA SER A 44 -1.90 7.85 8.50
C SER A 44 -3.07 7.18 7.75
N PHE A 45 -2.94 7.03 6.43
CA PHE A 45 -3.88 6.28 5.60
C PHE A 45 -3.91 4.79 5.97
N LEU A 46 -2.74 4.16 6.13
CA LEU A 46 -2.61 2.74 6.50
C LEU A 46 -3.19 2.47 7.90
N ASP A 47 -2.97 3.37 8.86
CA ASP A 47 -3.57 3.27 10.20
C ASP A 47 -5.11 3.31 10.14
N ALA A 48 -5.68 4.24 9.36
CA ALA A 48 -7.13 4.31 9.16
C ALA A 48 -7.68 3.04 8.48
N TRP A 49 -7.00 2.51 7.46
CA TRP A 49 -7.36 1.24 6.81
C TRP A 49 -7.35 0.07 7.80
N MET A 50 -6.28 -0.09 8.59
CA MET A 50 -6.19 -1.14 9.60
C MET A 50 -7.31 -1.05 10.66
N LYS A 51 -7.70 0.17 11.04
CA LYS A 51 -8.78 0.43 12.01
C LYS A 51 -10.17 0.42 11.39
N LYS A 52 -10.29 0.29 10.06
CA LYS A 52 -11.55 0.40 9.31
C LYS A 52 -12.24 1.75 9.51
N GLU A 53 -11.45 2.81 9.59
CA GLU A 53 -11.89 4.20 9.74
C GLU A 53 -11.76 4.96 8.42
N ASP A 54 -12.42 6.11 8.31
CA ASP A 54 -12.27 6.99 7.15
C ASP A 54 -10.84 7.56 7.11
N PRO A 55 -10.14 7.45 5.95
CA PRO A 55 -8.79 7.96 5.85
C PRO A 55 -8.76 9.49 5.90
N PRO A 56 -7.73 10.09 6.52
CA PRO A 56 -7.57 11.54 6.56
C PRO A 56 -7.32 12.11 5.16
N GLU A 57 -7.84 13.31 4.89
CA GLU A 57 -7.63 14.06 3.64
C GLU A 57 -6.15 14.40 3.45
N THR A 58 -5.44 13.49 2.78
CA THR A 58 -3.99 13.51 2.56
C THR A 58 -3.67 12.88 1.21
N LEU A 59 -2.47 13.17 0.71
CA LEU A 59 -1.82 12.47 -0.40
C LEU A 59 -0.53 11.83 0.13
N GLY A 60 -0.46 10.49 0.07
CA GLY A 60 0.68 9.74 0.58
C GLY A 60 1.26 8.77 -0.44
N PHE A 61 2.51 8.38 -0.22
CA PHE A 61 3.22 7.42 -1.05
C PHE A 61 3.68 6.20 -0.23
N VAL A 62 3.46 5.01 -0.80
CA VAL A 62 4.01 3.74 -0.30
C VAL A 62 4.90 3.14 -1.39
N TYR A 63 6.08 2.66 -1.00
CA TYR A 63 7.00 1.92 -1.87
C TYR A 63 7.05 0.46 -1.42
N MET A 64 6.80 -0.45 -2.36
CA MET A 64 6.94 -1.90 -2.18
C MET A 64 7.96 -2.41 -3.20
N LEU A 65 9.23 -2.16 -2.93
CA LEU A 65 10.32 -2.33 -3.92
C LEU A 65 10.67 -3.79 -4.20
N LEU A 66 10.19 -4.74 -3.40
CA LEU A 66 10.33 -6.17 -3.66
C LEU A 66 9.04 -6.80 -4.21
N GLY A 67 8.02 -5.98 -4.49
CA GLY A 67 6.69 -6.45 -4.83
C GLY A 67 5.91 -6.97 -3.62
N ASP A 68 4.82 -7.67 -3.92
CA ASP A 68 3.98 -8.38 -2.97
C ASP A 68 3.77 -9.85 -3.35
N GLU A 69 3.40 -10.68 -2.38
CA GLU A 69 2.98 -12.08 -2.59
C GLU A 69 1.53 -12.23 -3.04
N GLY A 70 0.83 -11.10 -3.16
CA GLY A 70 -0.49 -10.99 -3.74
C GLY A 70 -1.51 -10.29 -2.85
N ALA A 71 -2.42 -9.57 -3.49
CA ALA A 71 -3.55 -8.91 -2.86
C ALA A 71 -4.80 -8.99 -3.72
N SER A 72 -5.96 -8.88 -3.08
CA SER A 72 -7.24 -8.73 -3.75
C SER A 72 -7.36 -7.32 -4.33
N ASN A 73 -7.69 -7.20 -5.62
CA ASN A 73 -7.92 -5.90 -6.25
C ASN A 73 -9.27 -5.28 -5.86
N THR A 74 -10.24 -6.08 -5.38
CA THR A 74 -11.62 -5.62 -5.16
C THR A 74 -12.03 -5.55 -3.68
N ASP A 75 -11.42 -6.36 -2.81
CA ASP A 75 -11.70 -6.42 -1.37
C ASP A 75 -10.44 -6.10 -0.55
N PRO A 76 -10.40 -4.93 0.14
CA PRO A 76 -9.25 -4.49 0.94
C PRO A 76 -8.98 -5.34 2.19
N TYR A 77 -9.83 -6.32 2.51
CA TYR A 77 -9.69 -7.17 3.69
C TYR A 77 -9.63 -8.66 3.36
N ALA A 78 -9.60 -9.03 2.08
CA ALA A 78 -9.41 -10.43 1.69
C ALA A 78 -8.01 -10.90 2.03
N THR A 79 -7.92 -12.09 2.64
CA THR A 79 -6.66 -12.70 3.07
C THR A 79 -6.20 -13.85 2.17
N GLU A 80 -7.00 -14.23 1.17
CA GLU A 80 -6.71 -15.34 0.26
C GLU A 80 -7.30 -15.08 -1.13
N GLU A 81 -6.73 -15.75 -2.14
CA GLU A 81 -7.21 -15.73 -3.52
C GLU A 81 -8.60 -16.38 -3.62
N THR A 82 -9.49 -15.73 -4.37
CA THR A 82 -10.80 -16.30 -4.73
C THR A 82 -11.06 -16.09 -6.22
N ALA A 83 -12.03 -16.80 -6.78
CA ALA A 83 -12.36 -16.68 -8.21
C ALA A 83 -12.79 -15.26 -8.63
N ASP A 84 -13.28 -14.44 -7.69
CA ASP A 84 -13.95 -13.18 -7.99
C ASP A 84 -13.21 -11.94 -7.45
N ASN A 85 -12.14 -12.12 -6.67
CA ASN A 85 -11.44 -11.00 -6.03
C ASN A 85 -10.31 -10.37 -6.85
N GLN A 86 -10.11 -10.86 -8.08
CA GLN A 86 -9.06 -10.38 -8.99
C GLN A 86 -7.70 -10.34 -8.27
N TRP A 87 -7.31 -11.47 -7.69
CA TRP A 87 -6.03 -11.61 -7.00
C TRP A 87 -4.89 -11.24 -7.93
N VAL A 88 -4.05 -10.31 -7.49
CA VAL A 88 -2.91 -9.80 -8.24
C VAL A 88 -1.65 -9.95 -7.41
N VAL A 89 -0.64 -10.57 -8.00
CA VAL A 89 0.75 -10.56 -7.48
C VAL A 89 1.48 -9.46 -8.22
N ALA A 90 1.81 -8.37 -7.53
CA ALA A 90 2.48 -7.23 -8.15
C ALA A 90 4.00 -7.31 -7.93
N GLY A 91 4.75 -7.02 -8.99
CA GLY A 91 6.19 -6.75 -8.88
C GLY A 91 6.47 -5.45 -8.12
N PRO A 92 7.72 -4.97 -8.11
CA PRO A 92 8.07 -3.67 -7.54
C PRO A 92 7.14 -2.56 -8.00
N HIS A 93 6.54 -1.84 -7.04
CA HIS A 93 5.57 -0.80 -7.35
C HIS A 93 5.53 0.33 -6.30
N VAL A 94 4.86 1.41 -6.65
CA VAL A 94 4.54 2.55 -5.80
C VAL A 94 3.02 2.65 -5.69
N MET A 95 2.52 2.88 -4.48
CA MET A 95 1.12 3.22 -4.24
C MET A 95 0.99 4.71 -4.01
N VAL A 96 0.00 5.35 -4.66
CA VAL A 96 -0.43 6.71 -4.33
C VAL A 96 -1.76 6.60 -3.60
N VAL A 97 -1.74 6.92 -2.32
CA VAL A 97 -2.85 6.68 -1.38
C VAL A 97 -3.43 7.99 -0.86
N GLY A 98 -4.58 7.88 -0.22
CA GLY A 98 -5.27 8.98 0.44
C GLY A 98 -6.36 9.63 -0.41
N PRO A 99 -7.38 10.24 0.22
CA PRO A 99 -8.51 10.88 -0.47
C PRO A 99 -8.10 11.91 -1.53
N GLU A 100 -6.98 12.61 -1.36
CA GLU A 100 -6.49 13.60 -2.33
C GLU A 100 -6.01 12.96 -3.64
N ALA A 101 -5.76 11.64 -3.67
CA ALA A 101 -5.44 10.90 -4.88
C ALA A 101 -6.67 10.67 -5.78
N LYS A 102 -7.91 10.80 -5.27
CA LYS A 102 -9.16 10.52 -6.01
C LYS A 102 -9.23 11.14 -7.40
N PRO A 103 -8.89 12.43 -7.61
CA PRO A 103 -8.94 13.03 -8.95
C PRO A 103 -8.00 12.35 -9.96
N MET A 104 -6.93 11.70 -9.49
CA MET A 104 -6.03 10.94 -10.36
C MET A 104 -6.61 9.59 -10.74
N LEU A 105 -7.35 8.93 -9.83
CA LEU A 105 -7.88 7.58 -10.04
C LEU A 105 -8.81 7.50 -11.26
N ASP A 106 -9.55 8.55 -11.56
CA ASP A 106 -10.45 8.63 -12.73
C ASP A 106 -9.72 8.51 -14.07
N SER A 107 -8.39 8.69 -14.09
CA SER A 107 -7.56 8.60 -15.30
C SER A 107 -6.97 7.21 -15.53
N TYR A 108 -7.20 6.25 -14.64
CA TYR A 108 -6.59 4.92 -14.68
C TYR A 108 -7.66 3.80 -14.72
N PRO A 109 -7.33 2.64 -15.31
CA PRO A 109 -8.25 1.50 -15.32
C PRO A 109 -8.50 0.99 -13.89
N GLN A 110 -9.73 0.52 -13.64
CA GLN A 110 -10.11 -0.12 -12.37
C GLN A 110 -9.91 -1.65 -12.39
N GLU A 111 -9.72 -2.22 -13.58
CA GLU A 111 -9.33 -3.61 -13.77
C GLU A 111 -7.80 -3.71 -13.79
N VAL A 112 -7.27 -4.82 -13.28
CA VAL A 112 -5.83 -5.08 -13.27
C VAL A 112 -5.36 -5.33 -14.72
N PRO A 113 -4.39 -4.55 -15.23
CA PRO A 113 -3.80 -4.77 -16.55
C PRO A 113 -3.09 -6.13 -16.61
N GLU A 114 -2.99 -6.71 -17.81
CA GLU A 114 -2.27 -7.96 -18.01
C GLU A 114 -0.85 -7.88 -17.44
N GLY A 115 -0.50 -8.84 -16.59
CA GLY A 115 0.81 -8.90 -15.93
C GLY A 115 1.09 -7.77 -14.93
N ALA A 116 0.08 -6.97 -14.55
CA ALA A 116 0.23 -5.83 -13.63
C ALA A 116 1.37 -4.87 -14.05
N SER A 117 1.56 -4.67 -15.36
CA SER A 117 2.70 -3.93 -15.92
C SER A 117 2.40 -2.47 -16.27
N GLN A 118 1.18 -1.99 -16.01
CA GLN A 118 0.73 -0.62 -16.25
C GLN A 118 -0.03 -0.12 -15.02
N PRO A 119 -0.09 1.19 -14.74
CA PRO A 119 -0.78 1.67 -13.56
C PRO A 119 -2.29 1.39 -13.56
N TRP A 120 -2.85 1.07 -12.39
CA TRP A 120 -4.27 0.77 -12.21
C TRP A 120 -4.79 1.19 -10.84
N VAL A 121 -6.10 1.31 -10.72
CA VAL A 121 -6.77 1.59 -9.45
C VAL A 121 -7.04 0.28 -8.72
N MET A 122 -6.50 0.15 -7.51
CA MET A 122 -6.84 -0.92 -6.58
C MET A 122 -7.93 -0.47 -5.60
N TRP A 123 -8.79 -1.41 -5.21
CA TRP A 123 -9.98 -1.23 -4.36
C TRP A 123 -10.95 -0.15 -4.84
N PRO A 124 -11.31 -0.13 -6.14
CA PRO A 124 -12.21 0.87 -6.68
C PRO A 124 -13.55 0.89 -5.93
N GLY A 125 -14.09 2.08 -5.68
CA GLY A 125 -15.36 2.28 -4.98
C GLY A 125 -15.28 2.21 -3.44
N THR A 126 -14.11 1.93 -2.86
CA THR A 126 -13.89 1.99 -1.41
C THR A 126 -13.28 3.33 -0.98
N PRO A 127 -13.35 3.71 0.32
CA PRO A 127 -12.59 4.85 0.85
C PRO A 127 -11.07 4.71 0.70
N TYR A 128 -10.58 3.48 0.51
CA TYR A 128 -9.16 3.14 0.43
C TYR A 128 -8.68 2.95 -1.02
N ALA A 129 -9.49 3.32 -2.01
CA ALA A 129 -9.08 3.25 -3.40
C ALA A 129 -7.77 4.02 -3.61
N HIS A 130 -6.81 3.39 -4.27
CA HIS A 130 -5.47 3.95 -4.46
C HIS A 130 -4.90 3.54 -5.81
N LEU A 131 -3.90 4.29 -6.27
CA LEU A 131 -3.24 4.02 -7.54
C LEU A 131 -2.05 3.09 -7.30
N MET A 132 -2.00 1.99 -8.03
CA MET A 132 -0.84 1.10 -8.13
C MET A 132 -0.01 1.51 -9.34
N ILE A 133 1.27 1.76 -9.14
CA ILE A 133 2.21 2.19 -10.20
C ILE A 133 3.38 1.21 -10.23
N PRO A 134 3.40 0.24 -11.16
CA PRO A 134 4.57 -0.58 -11.43
C PRO A 134 5.79 0.26 -11.78
N ILE A 135 6.98 -0.15 -11.34
CA ILE A 135 8.24 0.58 -11.59
C ILE A 135 9.29 -0.25 -12.34
N GLU A 136 8.88 -1.37 -12.92
CA GLU A 136 9.69 -2.20 -13.83
C GLU A 136 9.41 -1.92 -15.31
#